data_AF-A0A8I2A8T2-F1
#
_entry.id   AF-A0A8I2A8T2-F1
#
_cell.length_a   1.000
_cell.length_b   1.000
_cell.length_c   1.000
_cell.angle_alpha   90.00
_cell.angle_beta   90.00
_cell.angle_gamma   90.00
#
_symmetry.space_group_name_H-M   'P 1'
#
loop_
_entity.id
_entity.type
_entity.pdbx_description
1 polymer ?
#
loop_
_entity_poly.entity_id
_entity_poly.type
_entity_poly.pdbx_seq_one_letter_code
_entity_poly.pdbx_strand_id
1 'polypeptide(L)'
;RAISSVYNTLTAVFANVEVVPGERDYLLASDGEILIDISRLAVERGMAGLNTYVNPDFIDDDYLASRNRFFHASILSDAMPDTDNHPYPVFLFTMSYLGQFGSNHLVWMLVGLAVVLLPVFFLGKPLRGMFLAGFSGASAEMIIILMFQVLFGFLYAGIGLIVALFMAGLAVGAYVLPRFIRLSVGSLTIAMAGYFALIPLIWMLRDVAAVWLLLLVISLFTLIPSVLVGYQYVLWTSAVADRANPAAMSYSADLWGSTLGVVVVTLALIPLLGVVQTAAVLAALNLAGRLLIQPRNR
;
A
#
# COMPACT_ATOMS: atom_id res chain seq x y z
N ARG A 1 12.44 -16.89 -2.99
CA ARG A 1 12.05 -15.95 -1.90
C ARG A 1 10.62 -15.43 -2.07
N ALA A 2 10.28 -14.60 -3.07
CA ALA A 2 8.90 -14.08 -3.22
C ALA A 2 7.87 -15.22 -3.34
N ILE A 3 8.10 -16.13 -4.29
CA ILE A 3 7.28 -17.34 -4.47
C ILE A 3 7.27 -18.21 -3.20
N SER A 4 8.41 -18.33 -2.51
CA SER A 4 8.52 -19.10 -1.27
C SER A 4 7.66 -18.51 -0.14
N SER A 5 7.54 -17.18 -0.06
CA SER A 5 6.65 -16.49 0.89
C SER A 5 5.19 -16.84 0.63
N VAL A 6 4.74 -16.77 -0.64
CA VAL A 6 3.36 -17.14 -1.04
C VAL A 6 3.10 -18.62 -0.80
N TYR A 7 4.04 -19.49 -1.17
CA TYR A 7 3.94 -20.93 -0.96
C TYR A 7 3.82 -21.27 0.53
N ASN A 8 4.69 -20.70 1.38
CA ASN A 8 4.65 -20.93 2.82
C ASN A 8 3.32 -20.47 3.44
N THR A 9 2.74 -19.36 2.96
CA THR A 9 1.40 -18.92 3.37
C THR A 9 0.32 -19.95 3.03
N LEU A 10 0.34 -20.53 1.82
CA LEU A 10 -0.63 -21.56 1.44
C LEU A 10 -0.47 -22.82 2.29
N THR A 11 0.76 -23.28 2.54
CA THR A 11 1.02 -24.47 3.36
C THR A 11 0.67 -24.29 4.84
N ALA A 12 0.54 -23.04 5.31
CA ALA A 12 0.10 -22.76 6.67
C ALA A 12 -1.42 -22.97 6.86
N VAL A 13 -2.19 -23.00 5.77
CA VAL A 13 -3.66 -23.10 5.80
C VAL A 13 -4.15 -24.42 5.21
N PHE A 14 -3.55 -24.87 4.10
CA PHE A 14 -3.97 -26.07 3.36
C PHE A 14 -3.02 -27.23 3.59
N ALA A 15 -3.57 -28.44 3.70
CA ALA A 15 -2.78 -29.65 3.90
C ALA A 15 -1.89 -30.00 2.69
N ASN A 16 -2.36 -29.75 1.47
CA ASN A 16 -1.64 -30.06 0.24
C ASN A 16 -1.51 -28.79 -0.62
N VAL A 17 -0.28 -28.51 -1.07
CA VAL A 17 0.02 -27.41 -1.98
C VAL A 17 0.94 -27.92 -3.08
N GLU A 18 0.46 -27.86 -4.32
CA GLU A 18 1.21 -28.31 -5.49
C GLU A 18 1.35 -27.19 -6.51
N VAL A 19 2.38 -27.27 -7.35
CA VAL A 19 2.62 -26.30 -8.41
C VAL A 19 2.50 -26.94 -9.78
N VAL A 20 1.77 -26.28 -10.67
CA VAL A 20 1.73 -26.57 -12.10
C VAL A 20 2.56 -25.50 -12.81
N PRO A 21 3.83 -25.78 -13.10
CA PRO A 21 4.73 -24.79 -13.67
C PRO A 21 4.61 -24.71 -15.20
N GLY A 22 4.31 -23.51 -15.72
CA GLY A 22 4.16 -23.24 -17.16
C GLY A 22 4.85 -21.93 -17.56
N GLU A 23 4.21 -21.13 -18.43
CA GLU A 23 4.58 -19.71 -18.62
C GLU A 23 4.33 -18.89 -17.34
N ARG A 24 3.35 -19.33 -16.56
CA ARG A 24 3.07 -18.87 -15.19
C ARG A 24 3.09 -20.08 -14.29
N ASP A 25 3.56 -19.88 -13.07
CA ASP A 25 3.49 -20.92 -12.04
C ASP A 25 2.13 -20.82 -11.36
N TYR A 26 1.31 -21.88 -11.48
CA TYR A 26 0.03 -21.98 -10.81
C TYR A 26 0.20 -22.74 -9.51
N LEU A 27 -0.06 -22.08 -8.38
CA LEU A 27 -0.12 -22.74 -7.08
C LEU A 27 -1.53 -23.26 -6.83
N LEU A 28 -1.66 -24.56 -6.67
CA LEU A 28 -2.88 -25.26 -6.31
C LEU A 28 -2.81 -25.60 -4.83
N ALA A 29 -3.86 -25.28 -4.07
CA ALA A 29 -3.92 -25.55 -2.64
C ALA A 29 -5.28 -26.17 -2.27
N SER A 30 -5.26 -27.23 -1.48
CA SER A 30 -6.45 -27.98 -1.06
C SER A 30 -6.16 -28.81 0.19
N ASP A 31 -7.20 -29.05 0.98
CA ASP A 31 -7.15 -30.06 2.04
C ASP A 31 -7.25 -31.49 1.49
N GLY A 32 -7.76 -31.64 0.26
CA GLY A 32 -7.77 -32.91 -0.46
C GLY A 32 -6.47 -33.15 -1.23
N GLU A 33 -6.30 -34.39 -1.71
CA GLU A 33 -5.18 -34.75 -2.59
C GLU A 33 -5.22 -33.94 -3.89
N ILE A 34 -4.06 -33.42 -4.30
CA ILE A 34 -3.88 -32.69 -5.55
C ILE A 34 -3.07 -33.56 -6.50
N LEU A 35 -3.70 -33.93 -7.62
CA LEU A 35 -3.04 -34.65 -8.70
C LEU A 35 -2.67 -33.66 -9.80
N ILE A 36 -1.39 -33.66 -10.19
CA ILE A 36 -0.85 -32.78 -11.25
C ILE A 36 -0.68 -33.51 -12.59
N ASP A 37 -1.01 -34.80 -12.68
CA ASP A 37 -0.91 -35.61 -13.90
C ASP A 37 -2.06 -35.29 -14.87
N ILE A 38 -2.02 -34.10 -15.48
CA ILE A 38 -3.12 -33.53 -16.28
C ILE A 38 -3.47 -34.43 -17.46
N SER A 39 -2.47 -34.95 -18.19
CA SER A 39 -2.70 -35.80 -19.36
C SER A 39 -3.32 -37.13 -18.97
N ARG A 40 -2.79 -37.79 -17.93
CA ARG A 40 -3.36 -39.04 -17.41
C ARG A 40 -4.81 -38.85 -16.95
N LEU A 41 -5.08 -37.79 -16.18
CA LEU A 41 -6.42 -37.47 -15.69
C LEU A 41 -7.40 -37.14 -16.82
N ALA A 42 -6.93 -36.49 -17.89
CA ALA A 42 -7.75 -36.20 -19.06
C ALA A 42 -8.17 -37.48 -19.81
N VAL A 43 -7.29 -38.48 -19.91
CA VAL A 43 -7.61 -39.79 -20.48
C VAL A 43 -8.59 -40.55 -19.58
N GLU A 44 -8.31 -40.66 -18.28
CA GLU A 44 -9.14 -41.38 -17.31
C GLU A 44 -10.57 -40.84 -17.22
N ARG A 45 -10.74 -39.52 -17.36
CA ARG A 45 -12.06 -38.86 -17.34
C ARG A 45 -12.74 -38.79 -18.71
N GLY A 46 -12.18 -39.41 -19.75
CA GLY A 46 -12.75 -39.41 -21.10
C GLY A 46 -12.74 -38.03 -21.78
N MET A 47 -11.87 -37.13 -21.34
CA MET A 47 -11.76 -35.76 -21.89
C MET A 47 -10.77 -35.67 -23.05
N ALA A 48 -9.94 -36.70 -23.25
CA ALA A 48 -8.88 -36.73 -24.27
C ALA A 48 -9.37 -36.43 -25.71
N GLY A 49 -10.61 -36.79 -26.04
CA GLY A 49 -11.20 -36.57 -27.37
C GLY A 49 -11.99 -35.26 -27.52
N LEU A 50 -12.13 -34.45 -26.47
CA LEU A 50 -12.97 -33.24 -26.50
C LEU A 50 -12.30 -32.06 -27.21
N ASN A 51 -10.97 -32.06 -27.30
CA ASN A 51 -10.19 -30.97 -27.88
C ASN A 51 -9.09 -31.51 -28.78
N THR A 52 -9.09 -31.10 -30.04
CA THR A 52 -8.07 -31.52 -31.02
C THR A 52 -6.72 -30.86 -30.80
N TYR A 53 -6.68 -29.64 -30.25
CA TYR A 53 -5.47 -28.80 -30.18
C TYR A 53 -4.70 -28.94 -28.88
N VAL A 54 -5.41 -29.10 -27.76
CA VAL A 54 -4.81 -29.32 -26.43
C VAL A 54 -5.33 -30.65 -25.92
N ASN A 55 -4.55 -31.69 -26.15
CA ASN A 55 -4.86 -33.07 -25.84
C ASN A 55 -3.72 -33.69 -24.99
N PRO A 56 -3.86 -34.94 -24.52
CA PRO A 56 -2.83 -35.58 -23.70
C PRO A 56 -1.44 -35.68 -24.34
N ASP A 57 -1.33 -35.65 -25.68
CA ASP A 57 -0.03 -35.65 -26.37
C ASP A 57 0.66 -34.28 -26.33
N PHE A 58 -0.08 -33.21 -26.00
CA PHE A 58 0.45 -31.86 -25.87
C PHE A 58 1.12 -31.60 -24.51
N ILE A 59 0.65 -32.27 -23.46
CA ILE A 59 1.12 -32.06 -22.08
C ILE A 59 1.91 -33.30 -21.63
N ASP A 60 3.19 -33.09 -21.30
CA ASP A 60 4.06 -34.14 -20.76
C ASP A 60 4.02 -34.12 -19.21
N ASP A 61 3.32 -35.09 -18.64
CA ASP A 61 3.15 -35.24 -17.19
C ASP A 61 4.47 -35.53 -16.47
N ASP A 62 5.39 -36.28 -17.08
CA ASP A 62 6.70 -36.60 -16.48
C ASP A 62 7.57 -35.35 -16.39
N TYR A 63 7.57 -34.55 -17.46
CA TYR A 63 8.25 -33.26 -17.48
C TYR A 63 7.64 -32.29 -16.46
N LEU A 64 6.31 -32.24 -16.37
CA LEU A 64 5.59 -31.41 -15.40
C LEU A 64 5.94 -31.81 -13.96
N ALA A 65 5.91 -33.12 -13.66
CA ALA A 65 6.29 -33.65 -12.36
C ALA A 65 7.77 -33.36 -12.03
N SER A 66 8.67 -33.42 -13.01
CA SER A 66 10.07 -33.06 -12.81
C SER A 66 10.24 -31.58 -12.47
N ARG A 67 9.54 -30.68 -13.17
CA ARG A 67 9.57 -29.25 -12.87
C ARG A 67 8.95 -28.93 -11.51
N ASN A 68 7.87 -29.61 -11.13
CA ASN A 68 7.26 -29.49 -9.81
C ASN A 68 8.26 -29.92 -8.71
N ARG A 69 8.95 -31.06 -8.87
CA ARG A 69 10.02 -31.46 -7.92
C ARG A 69 11.13 -30.42 -7.81
N PHE A 70 11.56 -29.85 -8.94
CA PHE A 70 12.57 -28.78 -8.94
C PHE A 70 12.07 -27.52 -8.21
N PHE A 71 10.80 -27.18 -8.38
CA PHE A 71 10.16 -26.07 -7.69
C PHE A 71 10.21 -26.27 -6.16
N HIS A 72 9.73 -27.41 -5.67
CA HIS A 72 9.73 -27.73 -4.24
C HIS A 72 11.14 -27.73 -3.65
N ALA A 73 12.13 -28.27 -4.37
CA ALA A 73 13.53 -28.23 -3.97
C ALA A 73 14.11 -26.81 -3.90
N SER A 74 13.51 -25.85 -4.60
CA SER A 74 13.92 -24.44 -4.63
C SER A 74 13.18 -23.56 -3.62
N ILE A 75 12.19 -24.11 -2.90
CA ILE A 75 11.45 -23.38 -1.87
C ILE A 75 12.31 -23.18 -0.63
N LEU A 76 12.30 -21.94 -0.14
CA LEU A 76 12.98 -21.55 1.09
C LEU A 76 11.99 -21.57 2.25
N SER A 77 12.22 -22.46 3.22
CA SER A 77 11.36 -22.61 4.40
C SER A 77 11.44 -21.42 5.38
N ASP A 78 12.50 -20.62 5.31
CA ASP A 78 12.71 -19.43 6.15
C ASP A 78 12.04 -18.16 5.58
N ALA A 79 11.40 -18.24 4.41
CA ALA A 79 10.73 -17.09 3.82
C ALA A 79 9.50 -16.70 4.66
N MET A 80 9.47 -15.43 5.09
CA MET A 80 8.39 -14.87 5.90
C MET A 80 7.05 -15.00 5.15
N PRO A 81 5.98 -15.51 5.78
CA PRO A 81 4.67 -15.62 5.16
C PRO A 81 4.07 -14.25 4.78
N ASP A 82 3.28 -14.23 3.72
CA ASP A 82 2.35 -13.16 3.39
C ASP A 82 1.22 -13.10 4.41
N THR A 83 0.95 -11.91 4.94
CA THR A 83 -0.14 -11.67 5.90
C THR A 83 -0.82 -10.35 5.59
N ASP A 84 -2.09 -10.19 5.98
CA ASP A 84 -2.83 -8.94 5.77
C ASP A 84 -2.11 -7.71 6.31
N ASN A 85 -1.42 -7.84 7.46
CA ASN A 85 -0.68 -6.73 8.03
C ASN A 85 0.66 -6.50 7.31
N HIS A 86 1.31 -7.54 6.79
CA HIS A 86 2.62 -7.47 6.15
C HIS A 86 2.58 -8.13 4.76
N PRO A 87 2.21 -7.37 3.70
CA PRO A 87 2.23 -7.85 2.33
C PRO A 87 3.67 -7.90 1.76
N TYR A 88 4.54 -8.67 2.43
CA TYR A 88 5.98 -8.75 2.14
C TYR A 88 6.33 -9.27 0.73
N PRO A 89 5.59 -10.24 0.13
CA PRO A 89 5.87 -10.67 -1.24
C PRO A 89 5.85 -9.53 -2.26
N VAL A 90 5.04 -8.48 -2.03
CA VAL A 90 4.96 -7.33 -2.93
C VAL A 90 6.32 -6.67 -3.08
N PHE A 91 6.99 -6.39 -1.96
CA PHE A 91 8.35 -5.83 -1.98
C PHE A 91 9.34 -6.75 -2.69
N LEU A 92 9.32 -8.04 -2.36
CA LEU A 92 10.22 -9.01 -2.98
C LEU A 92 9.99 -9.12 -4.50
N PHE A 93 8.74 -9.08 -4.94
CA PHE A 93 8.37 -9.13 -6.34
C PHE A 93 8.82 -7.86 -7.06
N THR A 94 8.57 -6.67 -6.48
CA THR A 94 9.08 -5.40 -7.03
C THR A 94 10.60 -5.43 -7.18
N MET A 95 11.33 -5.90 -6.16
CA MET A 95 12.78 -6.02 -6.22
C MET A 95 13.24 -7.01 -7.29
N SER A 96 12.59 -8.16 -7.41
CA SER A 96 12.86 -9.17 -8.43
C SER A 96 12.61 -8.62 -9.84
N TYR A 97 11.50 -7.92 -10.03
CA TYR A 97 11.11 -7.30 -11.30
C TYR A 97 12.12 -6.24 -11.72
N LEU A 98 12.51 -5.34 -10.81
CA LEU A 98 13.53 -4.33 -11.09
C LEU A 98 14.90 -4.95 -11.39
N GLY A 99 15.22 -6.09 -10.77
CA GLY A 99 16.43 -6.86 -11.06
C GLY A 99 16.54 -7.35 -12.51
N GLN A 100 15.41 -7.52 -13.22
CA GLN A 100 15.40 -7.91 -14.63
C GLN A 100 16.02 -6.83 -15.54
N PHE A 101 16.01 -5.56 -15.10
CA PHE A 101 16.53 -4.42 -15.86
C PHE A 101 17.97 -4.05 -15.51
N GLY A 102 18.63 -4.77 -14.60
CA GLY A 102 20.05 -4.60 -14.30
C GLY A 102 20.46 -4.78 -12.83
N SER A 103 21.77 -4.94 -12.61
CA SER A 103 22.35 -5.24 -11.28
C SER A 103 22.29 -4.09 -10.27
N ASN A 104 22.09 -2.84 -10.72
CA ASN A 104 22.15 -1.64 -9.87
C ASN A 104 20.78 -1.03 -9.54
N HIS A 105 19.71 -1.81 -9.56
CA HIS A 105 18.33 -1.33 -9.29
C HIS A 105 18.20 -0.63 -7.93
N LEU A 106 18.91 -1.08 -6.89
CA LEU A 106 18.96 -0.39 -5.59
C LEU A 106 19.50 1.04 -5.71
N VAL A 107 20.53 1.27 -6.54
CA VAL A 107 21.09 2.61 -6.76
C VAL A 107 20.05 3.50 -7.42
N TRP A 108 19.35 3.01 -8.44
CA TRP A 108 18.31 3.78 -9.14
C TRP A 108 17.10 4.07 -8.25
N MET A 109 16.71 3.15 -7.36
CA MET A 109 15.69 3.39 -6.35
C MET A 109 16.12 4.48 -5.36
N LEU A 110 17.37 4.44 -4.88
CA LEU A 110 17.90 5.47 -3.99
C LEU A 110 18.02 6.83 -4.69
N VAL A 111 18.39 6.85 -5.97
CA VAL A 111 18.40 8.08 -6.79
C VAL A 111 16.99 8.62 -6.95
N GLY A 112 16.00 7.78 -7.28
CA GLY A 112 14.60 8.18 -7.37
C GLY A 112 14.07 8.74 -6.06
N LEU A 113 14.36 8.07 -4.94
CA LEU A 113 14.02 8.54 -3.60
C LEU A 113 14.70 9.88 -3.27
N ALA A 114 15.98 10.02 -3.60
CA ALA A 114 16.73 11.27 -3.41
C ALA A 114 16.13 12.42 -4.23
N VAL A 115 15.73 12.18 -5.48
CA VAL A 115 15.06 13.17 -6.34
C VAL A 115 13.74 13.64 -5.72
N VAL A 116 12.96 12.73 -5.15
CA VAL A 116 11.68 13.07 -4.50
C VAL A 116 11.90 13.77 -3.14
N LEU A 117 12.98 13.46 -2.42
CA LEU A 117 13.35 14.11 -1.16
C LEU A 117 14.01 15.48 -1.35
N LEU A 118 14.68 15.70 -2.48
CA LEU A 118 15.47 16.89 -2.77
C LEU A 118 14.69 18.20 -2.54
N PRO A 119 13.43 18.35 -2.99
CA PRO A 119 12.63 19.55 -2.75
C PRO A 119 12.53 19.96 -1.28
N VAL A 120 12.46 19.01 -0.34
CA VAL A 120 12.31 19.30 1.11
C VAL A 120 13.42 20.22 1.62
N PHE A 121 14.63 20.06 1.11
CA PHE A 121 15.80 20.84 1.54
C PHE A 121 15.80 22.27 0.97
N PHE A 122 15.20 22.48 -0.20
CA PHE A 122 15.14 23.80 -0.86
C PHE A 122 13.86 24.58 -0.55
N LEU A 123 12.83 23.93 -0.02
CA LEU A 123 11.59 24.58 0.36
C LEU A 123 11.76 25.45 1.62
N GLY A 124 11.11 26.62 1.63
CA GLY A 124 11.00 27.46 2.83
C GLY A 124 10.13 26.79 3.90
N LYS A 125 10.25 27.23 5.17
CA LYS A 125 9.48 26.68 6.30
C LYS A 125 7.98 26.45 6.03
N PRO A 126 7.21 27.41 5.46
CA PRO A 126 5.79 27.19 5.21
C PRO A 126 5.53 26.10 4.16
N LEU A 127 6.35 26.02 3.12
CA LEU A 127 6.20 25.01 2.06
C LEU A 127 6.61 23.61 2.54
N ARG A 128 7.55 23.49 3.49
CA ARG A 128 7.84 22.21 4.16
C ARG A 128 6.64 21.72 4.96
N GLY A 129 5.86 22.64 5.54
CA GLY A 129 4.60 22.31 6.19
C GLY A 129 3.59 21.70 5.23
N MET A 130 3.46 22.28 4.03
CA MET A 130 2.59 21.75 2.98
C MET A 130 3.10 20.41 2.42
N PHE A 131 4.42 20.25 2.28
CA PHE A 131 5.04 18.98 1.91
C PHE A 131 4.69 17.87 2.91
N LEU A 132 4.79 18.13 4.21
CA LEU A 132 4.40 17.17 5.24
C LEU A 132 2.90 16.87 5.21
N ALA A 133 2.07 17.89 4.94
CA ALA A 133 0.63 17.73 4.77
C ALA A 133 0.31 16.74 3.64
N GLY A 134 0.90 16.95 2.46
CA GLY A 134 0.73 16.10 1.28
C GLY A 134 1.27 14.69 1.50
N PHE A 135 2.45 14.57 2.13
CA PHE A 135 3.01 13.27 2.52
C PHE A 135 2.06 12.50 3.43
N SER A 136 1.60 13.11 4.51
CA SER A 136 0.70 12.47 5.47
C SER A 136 -0.68 12.19 4.87
N GLY A 137 -1.23 13.10 4.06
CA GLY A 137 -2.52 12.93 3.39
C GLY A 137 -2.53 11.74 2.46
N ALA A 138 -1.56 11.67 1.55
CA ALA A 138 -1.45 10.55 0.62
C ALA A 138 -1.10 9.23 1.31
N SER A 139 -0.27 9.27 2.35
CA SER A 139 0.03 8.09 3.18
C SER A 139 -1.23 7.53 3.84
N ALA A 140 -2.09 8.40 4.37
CA ALA A 140 -3.37 8.02 4.95
C ALA A 140 -4.30 7.40 3.90
N GLU A 141 -4.42 8.02 2.73
CA GLU A 141 -5.23 7.51 1.63
C GLU A 141 -4.78 6.10 1.19
N MET A 142 -3.48 5.88 1.02
CA MET A 142 -2.94 4.56 0.67
C MET A 142 -3.19 3.49 1.74
N ILE A 143 -3.05 3.85 3.03
CA ILE A 143 -3.38 2.94 4.14
C ILE A 143 -4.87 2.58 4.10
N ILE A 144 -5.76 3.55 3.86
CA ILE A 144 -7.21 3.31 3.81
C ILE A 144 -7.60 2.44 2.61
N ILE A 145 -7.02 2.68 1.43
CA ILE A 145 -7.20 1.82 0.25
C ILE A 145 -6.81 0.37 0.59
N LEU A 146 -5.66 0.17 1.22
CA LEU A 146 -5.22 -1.18 1.60
C LEU A 146 -6.11 -1.81 2.68
N MET A 147 -6.49 -1.06 3.70
CA MET A 147 -7.41 -1.55 4.74
C MET A 147 -8.76 -1.93 4.13
N PHE A 148 -9.28 -1.15 3.19
CA PHE A 148 -10.49 -1.50 2.45
C PHE A 148 -10.32 -2.81 1.66
N GLN A 149 -9.16 -3.00 1.02
CA GLN A 149 -8.85 -4.25 0.32
C GLN A 149 -8.80 -5.46 1.26
N VAL A 150 -8.16 -5.32 2.43
CA VAL A 150 -8.09 -6.39 3.44
C VAL A 150 -9.47 -6.75 3.99
N LEU A 151 -10.31 -5.76 4.27
CA LEU A 151 -11.62 -5.97 4.90
C LEU A 151 -12.67 -6.53 3.96
N PHE A 152 -12.65 -6.09 2.70
CA PHE A 152 -13.73 -6.37 1.76
C PHE A 152 -13.28 -7.22 0.56
N GLY A 153 -11.99 -7.33 0.25
CA GLY A 153 -11.49 -8.13 -0.87
C GLY A 153 -11.75 -7.56 -2.28
N PHE A 154 -12.69 -6.62 -2.44
CA PHE A 154 -13.09 -6.02 -3.72
C PHE A 154 -12.71 -4.54 -3.83
N LEU A 155 -11.41 -4.27 -3.94
CA LEU A 155 -10.88 -2.91 -3.95
C LEU A 155 -11.36 -2.08 -5.16
N TYR A 156 -11.38 -2.65 -6.36
CA TYR A 156 -11.57 -1.90 -7.61
C TYR A 156 -12.90 -1.12 -7.69
N ALA A 157 -13.96 -1.62 -7.05
CA ALA A 157 -15.24 -0.91 -6.99
C ALA A 157 -15.24 0.24 -5.96
N GLY A 158 -14.42 0.15 -4.90
CA GLY A 158 -14.39 1.08 -3.77
C GLY A 158 -13.43 2.26 -3.93
N ILE A 159 -12.35 2.12 -4.72
CA ILE A 159 -11.32 3.18 -4.89
C ILE A 159 -11.97 4.51 -5.31
N GLY A 160 -12.86 4.48 -6.30
CA GLY A 160 -13.51 5.70 -6.80
C GLY A 160 -14.27 6.45 -5.70
N LEU A 161 -14.95 5.73 -4.81
CA LEU A 161 -15.66 6.33 -3.68
C LEU A 161 -14.70 6.86 -2.61
N ILE A 162 -13.62 6.14 -2.29
CA ILE A 162 -12.60 6.58 -1.34
C ILE A 162 -11.97 7.89 -1.82
N VAL A 163 -11.53 7.93 -3.08
CA VAL A 163 -10.94 9.14 -3.69
C VAL A 163 -11.94 10.29 -3.70
N ALA A 164 -13.20 10.02 -4.07
CA ALA A 164 -14.25 11.05 -4.06
C ALA A 164 -14.51 11.62 -2.65
N LEU A 165 -14.58 10.75 -1.63
CA LEU A 165 -14.71 11.17 -0.23
C LEU A 165 -13.49 11.97 0.23
N PHE A 166 -12.29 11.56 -0.16
CA PHE A 166 -11.06 12.28 0.17
C PHE A 166 -11.06 13.69 -0.45
N MET A 167 -11.42 13.81 -1.73
CA MET A 167 -11.55 15.11 -2.40
C MET A 167 -12.64 15.99 -1.80
N ALA A 168 -13.79 15.41 -1.43
CA ALA A 168 -14.85 16.12 -0.72
C ALA A 168 -14.37 16.62 0.65
N GLY A 169 -13.62 15.80 1.39
CA GLY A 169 -13.01 16.17 2.66
C GLY A 169 -12.02 17.34 2.52
N LEU A 170 -11.16 17.32 1.50
CA LEU A 170 -10.27 18.44 1.18
C LEU A 170 -11.06 19.74 0.94
N ALA A 171 -12.13 19.67 0.16
CA ALA A 171 -12.99 20.83 -0.13
C ALA A 171 -13.66 21.37 1.15
N VAL A 172 -14.17 20.50 2.01
CA VAL A 172 -14.77 20.87 3.31
C VAL A 172 -13.72 21.48 4.24
N GLY A 173 -12.53 20.89 4.31
CA GLY A 173 -11.41 21.38 5.12
C GLY A 173 -10.89 22.74 4.68
N ALA A 174 -10.86 23.01 3.36
CA ALA A 174 -10.39 24.27 2.81
C ALA A 174 -11.45 25.38 2.85
N TYR A 175 -12.73 25.05 2.60
CA TYR A 175 -13.78 26.05 2.46
C TYR A 175 -14.57 26.27 3.75
N VAL A 176 -15.05 25.19 4.39
CA VAL A 176 -16.03 25.28 5.49
C VAL A 176 -15.32 25.54 6.82
N LEU A 177 -14.35 24.70 7.16
CA LEU A 177 -13.77 24.63 8.50
C LEU A 177 -13.08 25.95 8.97
N PRO A 178 -12.33 26.70 8.11
CA PRO A 178 -11.68 27.95 8.51
C PRO A 178 -12.65 29.08 8.87
N ARG A 179 -13.93 28.98 8.48
CA ARG A 179 -14.95 29.98 8.80
C ARG A 179 -15.49 29.85 10.22
N PHE A 180 -15.48 28.64 10.76
CA PHE A 180 -16.07 28.34 12.07
C PHE A 180 -15.03 28.18 13.17
N ILE A 181 -13.85 27.66 12.84
CA ILE A 181 -12.82 27.30 13.83
C ILE A 181 -11.48 27.87 13.38
N ARG A 182 -10.73 28.44 14.31
CA ARG A 182 -9.34 28.85 14.10
C ARG A 182 -8.41 27.83 14.74
N LEU A 183 -7.88 26.91 13.93
CA LEU A 183 -6.88 25.95 14.36
C LEU A 183 -5.47 26.45 14.05
N SER A 184 -4.54 26.15 14.96
CA SER A 184 -3.11 26.36 14.73
C SER A 184 -2.52 25.22 13.90
N VAL A 185 -1.39 25.49 13.22
CA VAL A 185 -0.61 24.46 12.52
C VAL A 185 -0.19 23.33 13.48
N GLY A 186 0.18 23.68 14.72
CA GLY A 186 0.56 22.71 15.75
C GLY A 186 -0.58 21.77 16.11
N SER A 187 -1.81 22.29 16.25
CA SER A 187 -2.98 21.44 16.52
C SER A 187 -3.31 20.51 15.36
N LEU A 188 -3.18 20.95 14.11
CA LEU A 188 -3.46 20.11 12.93
C LEU A 188 -2.44 18.99 12.77
N THR A 189 -1.16 19.26 13.03
CA THR A 189 -0.09 18.23 12.99
C THR A 189 -0.26 17.20 14.11
N ILE A 190 -0.67 17.62 15.32
CA ILE A 190 -1.02 16.70 16.41
C ILE A 190 -2.26 15.87 16.06
N ALA A 191 -3.29 16.49 15.48
CA ALA A 191 -4.50 15.78 15.05
C ALA A 191 -4.16 14.71 14.00
N MET A 192 -3.27 15.02 13.06
CA MET A 192 -2.79 14.06 12.06
C MET A 192 -2.00 12.91 12.70
N ALA A 193 -1.13 13.20 13.66
CA ALA A 193 -0.43 12.17 14.42
C ALA A 193 -1.39 11.29 15.24
N GLY A 194 -2.40 11.90 15.87
CA GLY A 194 -3.47 11.20 16.59
C GLY A 194 -4.30 10.31 15.67
N TYR A 195 -4.61 10.78 14.46
CA TYR A 195 -5.27 9.97 13.43
C TYR A 195 -4.47 8.69 13.12
N PHE A 196 -3.16 8.81 12.86
CA PHE A 196 -2.33 7.63 12.61
C PHE A 196 -2.22 6.72 13.84
N ALA A 197 -2.19 7.28 15.05
CA ALA A 197 -2.19 6.49 16.28
C ALA A 197 -3.49 5.70 16.51
N LEU A 198 -4.60 6.05 15.84
CA LEU A 198 -5.87 5.32 15.90
C LEU A 198 -5.96 4.15 14.90
N ILE A 199 -5.12 4.11 13.88
CA ILE A 199 -5.12 3.03 12.87
C ILE A 199 -4.92 1.63 13.50
N PRO A 200 -3.98 1.43 14.45
CA PRO A 200 -3.84 0.14 15.14
C PRO A 200 -5.12 -0.32 15.85
N LEU A 201 -5.90 0.61 16.41
CA LEU A 201 -7.15 0.29 17.09
C LEU A 201 -8.20 -0.24 16.09
N ILE A 202 -8.35 0.40 14.93
CA ILE A 202 -9.23 -0.10 13.87
C ILE A 202 -8.77 -1.45 13.38
N TRP A 203 -7.46 -1.62 13.21
CA TRP A 203 -6.86 -2.88 12.78
C TRP A 203 -7.24 -4.03 13.71
N MET A 204 -7.27 -3.80 15.03
CA MET A 204 -7.69 -4.81 16.02
C MET A 204 -9.20 -5.12 15.96
N LEU A 205 -10.04 -4.17 15.57
CA LEU A 205 -11.50 -4.33 15.54
C LEU A 205 -12.02 -4.98 14.25
N ARG A 206 -11.14 -5.22 13.26
CA ARG A 206 -11.52 -5.69 11.92
C ARG A 206 -12.30 -7.00 11.90
N ASP A 207 -11.92 -7.95 12.74
CA ASP A 207 -12.46 -9.32 12.71
C ASP A 207 -13.79 -9.45 13.48
N VAL A 208 -14.16 -8.45 14.28
CA VAL A 208 -15.31 -8.49 15.21
C VAL A 208 -16.41 -7.51 14.81
N ALA A 209 -16.07 -6.44 14.09
CA ALA A 209 -17.00 -5.39 13.73
C ALA A 209 -17.95 -5.82 12.59
N ALA A 210 -19.20 -5.36 12.66
CA ALA A 210 -20.15 -5.54 11.57
C ALA A 210 -19.71 -4.78 10.30
N VAL A 211 -20.00 -5.35 9.13
CA VAL A 211 -19.63 -4.79 7.80
C VAL A 211 -20.06 -3.32 7.65
N TRP A 212 -21.29 -2.98 8.02
CA TRP A 212 -21.80 -1.61 7.94
C TRP A 212 -21.05 -0.63 8.85
N LEU A 213 -20.63 -1.09 10.03
CA LEU A 213 -19.82 -0.30 10.95
C LEU A 213 -18.43 -0.06 10.37
N LEU A 214 -17.81 -1.07 9.76
CA LEU A 214 -16.52 -0.94 9.09
C LEU A 214 -16.56 0.03 7.92
N LEU A 215 -17.62 0.01 7.11
CA LEU A 215 -17.82 0.98 6.02
C LEU A 215 -17.93 2.42 6.56
N LEU A 216 -18.68 2.62 7.65
CA LEU A 216 -18.77 3.93 8.30
C LEU A 216 -17.41 4.37 8.83
N VAL A 217 -16.70 3.49 9.53
CA VAL A 217 -15.37 3.76 10.09
C VAL A 217 -14.39 4.15 8.97
N ILE A 218 -14.31 3.37 7.89
CA ILE A 218 -13.46 3.72 6.74
C ILE A 218 -13.85 5.06 6.14
N SER A 219 -15.13 5.31 5.92
CA SER A 219 -15.59 6.59 5.35
C SER A 219 -15.19 7.78 6.21
N LEU A 220 -15.34 7.67 7.53
CA LEU A 220 -14.89 8.69 8.49
C LEU A 220 -13.37 8.83 8.48
N PHE A 221 -12.63 7.72 8.42
CA PHE A 221 -11.17 7.73 8.40
C PHE A 221 -10.58 8.17 7.06
N THR A 222 -11.35 8.21 5.98
CA THR A 222 -11.01 8.92 4.74
C THR A 222 -11.24 10.43 4.89
N LEU A 223 -12.33 10.84 5.54
CA LEU A 223 -12.72 12.24 5.69
C LEU A 223 -11.83 13.01 6.69
N ILE A 224 -11.44 12.40 7.80
CA ILE A 224 -10.61 13.06 8.83
C ILE A 224 -9.29 13.61 8.26
N PRO A 225 -8.41 12.80 7.65
CA PRO A 225 -7.12 13.28 7.15
C PRO A 225 -7.29 14.27 6.00
N SER A 226 -8.26 14.06 5.12
CA SER A 226 -8.54 14.99 4.02
C SER A 226 -9.03 16.36 4.51
N VAL A 227 -9.93 16.41 5.49
CA VAL A 227 -10.35 17.69 6.11
C VAL A 227 -9.16 18.40 6.77
N LEU A 228 -8.30 17.66 7.48
CA LEU A 228 -7.10 18.24 8.10
C LEU A 228 -6.13 18.81 7.05
N VAL A 229 -5.86 18.07 5.98
CA VAL A 229 -4.98 18.52 4.89
C VAL A 229 -5.59 19.72 4.15
N GLY A 230 -6.91 19.72 3.90
CA GLY A 230 -7.62 20.84 3.28
C GLY A 230 -7.49 22.13 4.08
N TYR A 231 -7.60 22.06 5.41
CA TYR A 231 -7.36 23.21 6.28
C TYR A 231 -5.90 23.67 6.23
N GLN A 232 -4.95 22.72 6.26
CA GLN A 232 -3.52 23.04 6.14
C GLN A 232 -3.21 23.76 4.82
N TYR A 233 -3.91 23.44 3.72
CA TYR A 233 -3.79 24.13 2.44
C TYR A 233 -4.08 25.64 2.56
N VAL A 234 -5.10 26.02 3.33
CA VAL A 234 -5.48 27.43 3.57
C VAL A 234 -4.44 28.15 4.42
N LEU A 235 -4.00 27.53 5.52
CA LEU A 235 -2.97 28.11 6.39
C LEU A 235 -1.64 28.31 5.67
N TRP A 236 -1.20 27.34 4.88
CA TRP A 236 0.09 27.44 4.20
C TRP A 236 0.06 28.42 3.05
N THR A 237 -1.03 28.42 2.27
CA THR A 237 -1.18 29.37 1.16
C THR A 237 -1.27 30.81 1.66
N SER A 238 -1.96 31.05 2.79
CA SER A 238 -1.96 32.38 3.43
C SER A 238 -0.60 32.78 4.00
N ALA A 239 0.20 31.83 4.51
CA ALA A 239 1.55 32.09 5.01
C ALA A 239 2.59 32.44 3.92
N VAL A 240 2.27 32.19 2.63
CA VAL A 240 3.09 32.59 1.47
C VAL A 240 2.37 33.57 0.56
N ALA A 241 1.35 34.28 1.06
CA ALA A 241 0.52 35.18 0.26
C ALA A 241 1.31 36.29 -0.47
N ASP A 242 2.43 36.74 0.13
CA ASP A 242 3.29 37.79 -0.43
C ASP A 242 4.17 37.31 -1.60
N ARG A 243 4.18 36.01 -1.93
CA ARG A 243 4.99 35.44 -3.00
C ARG A 243 4.23 35.43 -4.33
N ALA A 244 4.98 35.38 -5.43
CA ALA A 244 4.39 35.16 -6.75
C ALA A 244 3.76 33.75 -6.80
N ASN A 245 2.47 33.68 -7.14
CA ASN A 245 1.66 32.46 -7.26
C ASN A 245 1.65 31.55 -5.99
N PRO A 246 1.10 32.02 -4.85
CA PRO A 246 1.06 31.25 -3.59
C PRO A 246 0.39 29.88 -3.74
N ALA A 247 -0.70 29.81 -4.50
CA ALA A 247 -1.45 28.58 -4.73
C ALA A 247 -0.63 27.52 -5.49
N ALA A 248 0.11 27.93 -6.52
CA ALA A 248 0.96 27.02 -7.30
C ALA A 248 2.14 26.50 -6.47
N MET A 249 2.70 27.34 -5.59
CA MET A 249 3.77 26.93 -4.68
C MET A 249 3.29 25.90 -3.65
N SER A 250 2.13 26.13 -3.03
CA SER A 250 1.51 25.16 -2.12
C SER A 250 1.18 23.85 -2.83
N TYR A 251 0.59 23.92 -4.03
CA TYR A 251 0.25 22.74 -4.84
C TYR A 251 1.49 21.91 -5.20
N SER A 252 2.57 22.57 -5.62
CA SER A 252 3.82 21.88 -5.97
C SER A 252 4.44 21.20 -4.76
N ALA A 253 4.42 21.86 -3.59
CA ALA A 253 4.93 21.28 -2.35
C ALA A 253 4.10 20.06 -1.91
N ASP A 254 2.78 20.14 -2.04
CA ASP A 254 1.86 19.03 -1.80
C ASP A 254 2.14 17.84 -2.72
N LEU A 255 2.32 18.08 -4.03
CA LEU A 255 2.56 17.02 -5.01
C LEU A 255 3.87 16.27 -4.75
N TRP A 256 4.94 16.98 -4.38
CA TRP A 256 6.20 16.33 -4.00
C TRP A 256 6.05 15.53 -2.70
N GLY A 257 5.32 16.08 -1.72
CA GLY A 257 5.03 15.41 -0.46
C GLY A 257 4.23 14.13 -0.66
N SER A 258 3.12 14.22 -1.40
CA SER A 258 2.24 13.10 -1.70
C SER A 258 2.92 12.03 -2.54
N THR A 259 3.75 12.41 -3.51
CA THR A 259 4.58 11.46 -4.28
C THR A 259 5.49 10.66 -3.36
N LEU A 260 6.19 11.32 -2.43
CA LEU A 260 7.02 10.62 -1.44
C LEU A 260 6.17 9.69 -0.58
N GLY A 261 5.01 10.17 -0.11
CA GLY A 261 4.07 9.41 0.71
C GLY A 261 3.66 8.13 0.00
N VAL A 262 3.10 8.22 -1.20
CA VAL A 262 2.68 7.07 -1.99
C VAL A 262 3.85 6.11 -2.22
N VAL A 263 4.98 6.58 -2.74
CA VAL A 263 6.11 5.71 -3.10
C VAL A 263 6.69 5.01 -1.88
N VAL A 264 7.03 5.76 -0.82
CA VAL A 264 7.71 5.21 0.36
C VAL A 264 6.77 4.33 1.17
N VAL A 265 5.51 4.74 1.35
CA VAL A 265 4.55 3.96 2.16
C VAL A 265 4.18 2.67 1.46
N THR A 266 3.87 2.72 0.16
CA THR A 266 3.35 1.54 -0.56
C THR A 266 4.43 0.55 -0.95
N LEU A 267 5.61 1.04 -1.35
CA LEU A 267 6.69 0.15 -1.82
C LEU A 267 7.59 -0.31 -0.68
N ALA A 268 7.74 0.47 0.40
CA ALA A 268 8.71 0.15 1.46
C ALA A 268 8.04 -0.04 2.83
N LEU A 269 7.40 0.98 3.40
CA LEU A 269 6.98 0.93 4.80
C LEU A 269 5.93 -0.16 5.05
N ILE A 270 4.85 -0.20 4.26
CA ILE A 270 3.81 -1.21 4.46
C ILE A 270 4.33 -2.63 4.21
N PRO A 271 4.97 -2.96 3.07
CA PRO A 271 5.45 -4.32 2.85
C PRO A 271 6.50 -4.80 3.86
N LEU A 272 7.36 -3.90 4.37
CA LEU A 272 8.47 -4.25 5.27
C LEU A 272 8.10 -4.22 6.74
N LEU A 273 7.35 -3.20 7.17
CA LEU A 273 7.00 -2.98 8.59
C LEU A 273 5.57 -3.39 8.91
N GLY A 274 4.71 -3.46 7.91
CA GLY A 274 3.29 -3.70 8.06
C GLY A 274 2.46 -2.44 8.31
N VAL A 275 1.14 -2.56 8.22
CA VAL A 275 0.19 -1.44 8.31
C VAL A 275 0.25 -0.76 9.69
N VAL A 276 0.20 -1.55 10.76
CA VAL A 276 0.20 -1.05 12.15
C VAL A 276 1.47 -0.27 12.48
N GLN A 277 2.64 -0.82 12.17
CA GLN A 277 3.93 -0.21 12.45
C GLN A 277 4.16 1.01 11.55
N THR A 278 3.73 0.94 10.28
CA THR A 278 3.77 2.09 9.37
C THR A 278 2.97 3.26 9.93
N ALA A 279 1.77 3.00 10.47
CA ALA A 279 0.97 4.05 11.11
C ALA A 279 1.69 4.66 12.32
N ALA A 280 2.34 3.84 13.16
CA ALA A 280 3.14 4.35 14.28
C ALA A 280 4.33 5.22 13.81
N VAL A 281 5.02 4.83 12.75
CA VAL A 281 6.10 5.63 12.13
C VAL A 281 5.55 6.96 11.60
N LEU A 282 4.41 6.95 10.90
CA LEU A 282 3.77 8.16 10.38
C LEU A 282 3.29 9.09 11.50
N ALA A 283 2.79 8.55 12.61
CA ALA A 283 2.45 9.33 13.79
C ALA A 283 3.69 10.04 14.36
N ALA A 284 4.80 9.31 14.52
CA ALA A 284 6.07 9.86 15.00
C ALA A 284 6.63 10.93 14.04
N LEU A 285 6.55 10.71 12.72
CA LEU A 285 6.98 11.67 11.71
C LEU A 285 6.17 12.97 11.75
N ASN A 286 4.86 12.90 11.97
CA ASN A 286 4.02 14.11 12.11
C ASN A 286 4.37 14.90 13.38
N LEU A 287 4.66 14.21 14.48
CA LEU A 287 5.12 14.85 15.73
C LEU A 287 6.50 15.49 15.56
N ALA A 288 7.44 14.81 14.90
CA ALA A 288 8.75 15.36 14.59
C ALA A 288 8.66 16.55 13.63
N GLY A 289 7.78 16.47 12.63
CA GLY A 289 7.50 17.53 11.67
C GLY A 289 7.03 18.83 12.33
N ARG A 290 6.29 18.75 13.43
CA ARG A 290 5.90 19.92 14.23
C ARG A 290 7.11 20.78 14.64
N LEU A 291 8.24 20.16 15.01
CA LEU A 291 9.46 20.86 15.41
C LEU A 291 10.11 21.61 14.24
N LEU A 292 9.99 21.07 13.03
CA LEU A 292 10.54 21.65 11.80
C LEU A 292 9.70 22.82 11.27
N ILE A 293 8.40 22.80 11.57
CA ILE A 293 7.38 23.66 10.97
C ILE A 293 7.01 24.84 11.89
N GLN A 294 7.25 24.74 13.20
CA GLN A 294 6.96 25.84 14.13
C GLN A 294 7.71 27.12 13.70
N PRO A 295 7.00 28.26 13.58
CA PRO A 295 7.67 29.54 13.43
C PRO A 295 8.55 29.71 14.66
N ARG A 296 9.83 30.02 14.42
CA ARG A 296 10.77 30.31 15.50
C ARG A 296 10.23 31.59 16.13
N ASN A 297 9.62 31.48 17.32
CA ASN A 297 9.16 32.62 18.11
C ASN A 297 10.31 33.65 18.09
N ARG A 298 10.06 34.79 17.45
CA ARG A 298 10.83 36.00 17.65
C ARG A 298 10.11 36.81 18.71
#